data_AF-A0A3N9X352-F1
#
_entry.id   AF-A0A3N9X352-F1
#
_cell.length_a   1.000
_cell.length_b   1.000
_cell.length_c   1.000
_cell.angle_alpha   90.00
_cell.angle_beta   90.00
_cell.angle_gamma   90.00
#
_symmetry.space_group_name_H-M   'P 1'
#
loop_
_entity.id
_entity.type
_entity.pdbx_description
1 polymer ?
#
loop_
_entity_poly.entity_id
_entity_poly.type
_entity_poly.pdbx_seq_one_letter_code
_entity_poly.pdbx_strand_id
1 'polypeptide(L)' 'MKRVSYDEYVLAVALTLARRHQPVWSWRYWRRICRCGGELPCRSRHHIPINRGHWPNQDGPQ' A
#
# COMPACT_ATOMS: atom_id res chain seq x y z
N MET A 1 19.55 16.32 -3.73
CA MET A 1 18.18 15.86 -3.42
C MET A 1 17.95 14.53 -4.12
N LYS A 2 17.66 13.45 -3.38
CA LYS A 2 17.33 12.15 -3.98
C LYS A 2 15.96 12.28 -4.66
N ARG A 3 15.95 12.30 -6.00
CA ARG A 3 14.72 12.19 -6.79
C ARG A 3 14.31 10.72 -6.78
N VAL A 4 13.09 10.45 -6.37
CA VAL A 4 12.54 9.09 -6.33
C VAL A 4 11.80 8.85 -7.64
N SER A 5 12.13 7.76 -8.34
CA SER A 5 11.51 7.43 -9.62
C SER A 5 10.07 6.95 -9.45
N TYR A 6 9.30 6.96 -10.54
CA TYR A 6 7.94 6.39 -10.54
C TYR A 6 7.93 4.91 -10.11
N ASP A 7 8.94 4.13 -10.51
CA ASP A 7 9.07 2.73 -10.12
C ASP A 7 9.29 2.58 -8.61
N GLU A 8 10.14 3.43 -8.03
CA GLU A 8 10.35 3.45 -6.58
C GLU A 8 9.07 3.85 -5.82
N TYR A 9 8.25 4.75 -6.39
CA TYR A 9 6.93 5.06 -5.86
C TYR A 9 5.99 3.85 -5.89
N VAL A 10 5.88 3.15 -7.03
CA VAL A 10 5.03 1.95 -7.16
C VAL A 10 5.49 0.86 -6.18
N LEU A 11 6.80 0.66 -6.04
CA LEU A 11 7.37 -0.27 -5.07
C LEU A 11 7.03 0.11 -3.63
N ALA A 12 7.18 1.37 -3.25
CA ALA A 12 6.83 1.85 -1.91
C ALA A 12 5.34 1.67 -1.60
N VAL A 13 4.46 1.93 -2.57
CA VAL A 13 3.02 1.70 -2.48
C VAL A 13 2.71 0.22 -2.31
N ALA A 14 3.29 -0.64 -3.15
CA ALA A 14 3.09 -2.09 -3.09
C ALA A 14 3.53 -2.66 -1.73
N LEU A 15 4.69 -2.23 -1.22
CA LEU A 15 5.18 -2.63 0.11
C LEU A 15 4.26 -2.14 1.24
N THR A 16 3.73 -0.93 1.13
CA THR A 16 2.78 -0.38 2.12
C THR A 16 1.50 -1.19 2.16
N LEU A 17 0.95 -1.55 0.99
CA LEU A 17 -0.23 -2.40 0.89
C LEU A 17 0.05 -3.80 1.42
N ALA A 18 1.17 -4.43 1.05
CA ALA A 18 1.53 -5.77 1.53
C ALA A 18 1.66 -5.83 3.06
N ARG A 19 2.19 -4.78 3.70
CA ARG A 19 2.28 -4.68 5.17
C ARG A 19 0.91 -4.51 5.84
N ARG A 20 0.00 -3.74 5.24
CA ARG A 20 -1.37 -3.57 5.75
C ARG A 20 -2.24 -4.81 5.51
N HIS A 21 -2.02 -5.50 4.39
CA HIS A 21 -2.83 -6.62 3.95
C HIS A 21 -2.12 -7.96 4.14
N GLN A 22 -1.93 -8.34 5.40
CA GLN A 22 -1.39 -9.67 5.74
C GLN A 22 -2.52 -10.61 6.20
N PRO A 23 -2.52 -11.88 5.80
CA PRO A 23 -3.43 -12.87 6.34
C PRO A 23 -3.08 -13.14 7.83
N VAL A 24 -4.06 -12.98 8.71
CA VAL A 24 -3.94 -13.23 10.15
C VAL A 24 -5.03 -14.21 10.58
N TRP A 25 -4.71 -15.05 11.57
CA TRP A 25 -5.70 -15.94 12.16
C TRP A 25 -6.64 -15.15 13.07
N SER A 26 -7.95 -15.29 12.86
CA SER A 26 -8.95 -14.71 13.75
C SER A 26 -9.60 -15.79 14.59
N TRP A 27 -9.37 -15.74 15.90
CA TRP A 27 -10.08 -16.58 16.87
C TRP A 27 -11.58 -16.27 16.93
N ARG A 28 -11.97 -15.01 16.68
CA ARG A 28 -13.39 -14.60 16.68
C ARG A 28 -14.19 -15.24 15.55
N TYR A 29 -13.59 -15.37 14.36
CA TYR A 29 -14.25 -15.91 13.17
C TYR A 29 -13.77 -17.33 12.81
N TRP A 30 -12.85 -17.92 13.58
CA TRP A 30 -12.23 -19.22 13.32
C TRP A 30 -11.71 -19.41 11.89
N ARG A 31 -11.14 -18.34 11.31
CA ARG A 31 -10.63 -18.35 9.93
C ARG A 31 -9.49 -17.35 9.74
N ARG A 32 -8.78 -17.49 8.61
CA ARG A 32 -7.82 -16.47 8.16
C ARG A 32 -8.57 -15.27 7.60
N ILE A 33 -8.41 -14.12 8.23
CA ILE A 33 -8.89 -12.83 7.73
C ILE A 33 -7.69 -11.97 7.36
N CYS A 34 -7.90 -10.86 6.70
CA CYS A 34 -6.83 -9.90 6.50
C CYS A 34 -6.66 -9.03 7.75
N ARG A 35 -5.43 -8.60 8.05
CA ARG A 35 -5.10 -7.65 9.12
C ARG A 35 -5.89 -6.34 9.00
N CYS A 36 -6.39 -6.02 7.80
CA CYS A 36 -7.34 -4.94 7.50
C CYS A 36 -8.70 -5.10 8.23
N GLY A 37 -9.02 -6.27 8.76
CA GLY A 37 -10.34 -6.65 9.30
C GLY A 37 -11.31 -7.22 8.26
N GLY A 38 -10.95 -7.16 6.98
CA GLY A 38 -11.74 -7.72 5.88
C GLY A 38 -11.48 -9.22 5.64
N GLU A 39 -12.42 -9.87 4.98
CA GLU A 39 -12.27 -11.26 4.55
C GLU A 39 -11.27 -11.38 3.39
N LEU A 40 -10.65 -12.56 3.24
CA LEU A 40 -9.72 -12.82 2.14
C LEU A 40 -10.48 -13.32 0.90
N PRO A 41 -10.17 -12.83 -0.32
CA PRO A 41 -9.20 -11.77 -0.63
C PRO A 41 -9.69 -10.39 -0.15
N CYS A 42 -8.83 -9.63 0.57
CA CYS A 42 -9.22 -8.32 1.12
C CYS A 42 -9.43 -7.34 -0.04
N ARG A 43 -10.68 -6.92 -0.23
CA ARG A 43 -11.10 -5.89 -1.20
C ARG A 43 -11.17 -4.50 -0.58
N SER A 44 -10.74 -4.34 0.67
CA SER A 44 -10.76 -3.05 1.36
C SER A 44 -9.80 -2.08 0.67
N ARG A 45 -10.34 -0.93 0.27
CA ARG A 45 -9.55 0.19 -0.24
C ARG A 45 -8.98 0.96 0.94
N HIS A 46 -7.67 0.90 1.13
CA HIS A 46 -6.99 1.75 2.10
C HIS A 46 -6.36 2.93 1.39
N HIS A 47 -6.64 4.13 1.90
CA HIS A 47 -5.93 5.32 1.46
C HIS A 47 -4.46 5.20 1.90
N ILE A 48 -3.55 5.24 0.94
CA ILE A 48 -2.11 5.24 1.22
C ILE A 48 -1.73 6.69 1.55
N PRO A 49 -1.06 6.98 2.67
CA PRO A 49 -0.68 8.34 3.07
C PRO A 49 0.50 8.88 2.24
N ILE A 50 0.63 8.45 1.00
CA ILE A 50 1.65 8.83 0.03
C ILE A 50 0.88 9.25 -1.21
N ASN A 51 0.72 10.55 -1.43
CA ASN A 51 0.07 11.08 -2.63
C ASN A 51 1.13 11.46 -3.69
N ARG A 52 0.72 11.63 -4.95
CA ARG A 52 1.62 12.06 -6.03
C ARG A 52 2.21 13.47 -5.80
N GLY A 53 1.55 14.31 -5.00
CA GLY A 53 1.99 15.66 -4.66
C GLY A 53 3.08 15.74 -3.58
N HIS A 54 3.39 14.65 -2.87
CA HIS A 54 4.51 14.57 -1.93
C HIS A 54 5.85 14.35 -2.64
N TRP A 55 5.85 14.24 -3.97
CA TRP A 55 7.03 14.00 -4.78
C TRP A 55 7.42 15.25 -5.55
N PRO A 56 8.72 15.54 -5.72
CA PRO A 56 9.13 16.59 -6.62
C PRO A 56 8.62 16.23 -8.02
N ASN A 57 7.85 17.12 -8.64
CA ASN A 57 7.37 16.96 -10.02
C ASN A 57 8.51 16.42 -10.89
N GLN A 58 8.21 15.42 -11.73
CA GLN A 58 9.01 15.17 -12.92
C GLN A 58 8.77 16.31 -13.92
N ASP A 59 9.19 17.52 -13.56
CA ASP A 59 9.56 18.52 -14.56
C ASP A 59 10.97 18.11 -15.03
N GLY A 60 11.02 17.05 -15.83
CA GLY A 60 12.12 16.81 -16.75
C GLY A 60 11.89 17.69 -17.98
N PRO A 61 12.93 18.38 -18.50
CA PRO A 61 12.80 19.21 -19.69
C PRO A 61 12.38 18.37 -20.91
N GLN A 62 11.78 19.07 -21.88
CA GLN A 62 11.46 18.64 -23.25
C GLN A 62 12.45 17.66 -23.86
#